data_AF-A0A922YYA2-F1
#
_entry.id   AF-A0A922YYA2-F1
#
_cell.length_a   1.000
_cell.length_b   1.000
_cell.length_c   1.000
_cell.angle_alpha   90.00
_cell.angle_beta   90.00
_cell.angle_gamma   90.00
#
_symmetry.space_group_name_H-M   'P 1'
#
loop_
_entity.id
_entity.type
_entity.pdbx_description
1 polymer ?
#
loop_
_entity_poly.entity_id
_entity_poly.type
_entity_poly.pdbx_seq_one_letter_code
_entity_poly.pdbx_strand_id
1 'polypeptide(L)'
;VPGAVNWPTLNNAERIAIGTMYKQVNAFEAKKRGAALAAKNIAAHIEREVIDKPREWKPLVYCWRGGNRSGALATILGAIGFQVTLIEGGYKAWRAALVEDLALAAPGFEYRVICGPTGSGKTRLLHALAAQGAQVLDLEALAAHRSSVLGHIPGTPQPSQKRFDSLIWQTLRQFDPGQIVYVESESKKVGNLRVPDSLMEAMRNSPCVDLRLSDSERVALLLEDYDFFVQDPGHFCQRLEALTELRGKAVVSDWIAKVHAGKTPCVVHELLTQHYDPMYAQSIERNFKRFPQALPLELPDRTPASFAAIAATLIAHVPAEPVN
;
A
#
# COMPACT_ATOMS: atom_id res chain seq x y z
N VAL A 1 7.74 -7.21 10.98
CA VAL A 1 6.56 -7.29 11.85
C VAL A 1 6.13 -5.86 12.15
N PRO A 2 4.84 -5.49 12.05
CA PRO A 2 4.36 -4.16 12.44
C PRO A 2 4.80 -3.79 13.86
N GLY A 3 5.17 -2.52 14.08
CA GLY A 3 5.63 -2.02 15.39
C GLY A 3 7.01 -2.50 15.85
N ALA A 4 7.72 -3.32 15.06
CA ALA A 4 9.04 -3.82 15.45
C ALA A 4 10.11 -2.72 15.40
N VAL A 5 10.91 -2.63 16.46
CA VAL A 5 12.14 -1.82 16.53
C VAL A 5 13.34 -2.67 16.13
N ASN A 6 14.34 -2.05 15.52
CA ASN A 6 15.51 -2.76 15.00
C ASN A 6 16.65 -2.79 16.02
N TRP A 7 16.84 -3.92 16.70
CA TRP A 7 17.97 -4.19 17.61
C TRP A 7 18.89 -5.25 17.00
N PRO A 8 19.79 -4.86 16.09
CA PRO A 8 20.64 -5.81 15.39
C PRO A 8 21.68 -6.45 16.32
N THR A 9 21.51 -7.74 16.63
CA THR A 9 22.57 -8.55 17.26
C THR A 9 23.88 -8.50 16.46
N LEU A 10 23.78 -8.37 15.13
CA LEU A 10 24.90 -8.05 14.24
C LEU A 10 24.40 -7.02 13.23
N ASN A 11 25.15 -5.94 13.02
CA ASN A 11 24.86 -4.97 11.98
C ASN A 11 25.16 -5.55 10.57
N ASN A 12 24.87 -4.79 9.51
CA ASN A 12 25.02 -5.29 8.14
C ASN A 12 26.47 -5.69 7.79
N ALA A 13 27.45 -4.88 8.18
CA ALA A 13 28.87 -5.14 7.91
C ALA A 13 29.36 -6.36 8.70
N GLU A 14 29.03 -6.43 9.99
CA GLU A 14 29.34 -7.56 10.86
C GLU A 14 28.71 -8.86 10.36
N ARG A 15 27.44 -8.80 9.95
CA ARG A 15 26.73 -9.96 9.38
C ARG A 15 27.41 -10.48 8.12
N ILE A 16 27.87 -9.58 7.24
CA ILE A 16 28.60 -9.96 6.03
C ILE A 16 29.93 -10.61 6.42
N ALA A 17 30.72 -9.97 7.27
CA ALA A 17 32.02 -10.50 7.70
C ALA A 17 31.90 -11.89 8.35
N ILE A 18 30.99 -12.06 9.30
CA ILE A 18 30.75 -13.33 9.98
C ILE A 18 30.17 -14.37 9.02
N GLY A 19 29.26 -13.98 8.13
CA GLY A 19 28.70 -14.87 7.11
C GLY A 19 29.75 -15.38 6.12
N THR A 20 30.68 -14.52 5.72
CA THR A 20 31.82 -14.87 4.87
C THR A 20 32.76 -15.82 5.59
N MET A 21 33.15 -15.50 6.82
CA MET A 21 34.01 -16.38 7.65
C MET A 21 33.39 -17.76 7.88
N TYR A 22 32.07 -17.82 8.10
CA TYR A 22 31.35 -19.08 8.28
C TYR A 22 31.51 -20.00 7.06
N LYS A 23 31.49 -19.43 5.86
CA LYS A 23 31.64 -20.18 4.60
C LYS A 23 33.09 -20.47 4.23
N GLN A 24 33.98 -19.50 4.42
CA GLN A 24 35.36 -19.56 3.92
C GLN A 24 36.35 -20.18 4.90
N VAL A 25 36.10 -20.05 6.21
CA VAL A 25 36.99 -20.57 7.25
C VAL A 25 36.37 -21.82 7.87
N ASN A 26 35.41 -21.65 8.79
CA ASN A 26 34.54 -22.71 9.30
C ASN A 26 33.49 -22.10 10.25
N ALA A 27 32.50 -22.93 10.61
CA ALA A 27 31.41 -22.52 11.49
C ALA A 27 31.85 -22.16 12.92
N PHE A 28 32.90 -22.81 13.45
CA PHE A 28 33.34 -22.62 14.83
C PHE A 28 34.01 -21.26 15.03
N GLU A 29 34.94 -20.88 14.17
CA GLU A 29 35.60 -19.56 14.21
C GLU A 29 34.60 -18.42 14.01
N ALA A 30 33.69 -18.57 13.05
CA ALA A 30 32.64 -17.59 12.81
C ALA A 30 31.71 -17.43 14.03
N LYS A 31 31.38 -18.52 14.72
CA LYS A 31 30.58 -18.47 15.96
C LYS A 31 31.33 -17.77 17.09
N LYS A 32 32.62 -18.05 17.30
CA LYS A 32 33.43 -17.36 18.34
C LYS A 32 33.45 -15.86 18.11
N ARG A 33 33.81 -15.41 16.91
CA ARG A 33 33.87 -13.97 16.60
C ARG A 33 32.49 -13.33 16.60
N GLY A 34 31.48 -14.03 16.07
CA GLY A 34 30.09 -13.57 16.06
C GLY A 34 29.51 -13.43 17.46
N ALA A 35 29.85 -14.32 18.40
CA ALA A 35 29.39 -14.24 19.78
C ALA A 35 29.92 -12.99 20.51
N ALA A 36 31.21 -12.65 20.31
CA ALA A 36 31.79 -11.44 20.91
C ALA A 36 31.10 -10.16 20.41
N LEU A 37 30.84 -10.07 19.10
CA LEU A 37 30.12 -8.93 18.51
C LEU A 37 28.67 -8.88 18.98
N ALA A 38 27.99 -10.02 19.01
CA ALA A 38 26.64 -10.15 19.52
C ALA A 38 26.52 -9.67 20.96
N ALA A 39 27.41 -10.11 21.85
CA ALA A 39 27.44 -9.70 23.24
C ALA A 39 27.61 -8.19 23.38
N LYS A 40 28.55 -7.59 22.63
CA LYS A 40 28.78 -6.14 22.61
C LYS A 40 27.53 -5.36 22.16
N ASN A 41 26.91 -5.78 21.07
CA ASN A 41 25.73 -5.11 20.53
C ASN A 41 24.51 -5.26 21.46
N ILE A 42 24.32 -6.44 22.05
CA ILE A 42 23.23 -6.68 23.01
C ILE A 42 23.43 -5.82 24.26
N ALA A 43 24.66 -5.72 24.79
CA ALA A 43 24.96 -4.80 25.90
C ALA A 43 24.56 -3.35 25.57
N ALA A 44 24.97 -2.84 24.40
CA ALA A 44 24.60 -1.50 23.96
C ALA A 44 23.08 -1.30 23.77
N HIS A 45 22.34 -2.33 23.36
CA HIS A 45 20.88 -2.27 23.31
C HIS A 45 20.27 -2.24 24.71
N ILE A 46 20.79 -3.01 25.65
CA ILE A 46 20.31 -3.04 27.03
C ILE A 46 20.49 -1.66 27.68
N GLU A 47 21.68 -1.10 27.59
CA GLU A 47 22.01 0.23 28.12
C GLU A 47 21.10 1.33 27.57
N ARG A 48 20.82 1.29 26.26
CA ARG A 48 20.01 2.33 25.60
C ARG A 48 18.51 2.18 25.78
N GLU A 49 18.00 0.96 25.84
CA GLU A 49 16.58 0.70 25.61
C GLU A 49 15.90 -0.08 26.73
N VAL A 50 16.67 -0.75 27.59
CA VAL A 50 16.14 -1.75 28.55
C VAL A 50 16.28 -1.30 30.00
N ILE A 51 17.28 -0.48 30.35
CA ILE A 51 17.55 -0.04 31.74
C ILE A 51 16.28 0.48 32.44
N ASP A 52 15.49 1.29 31.75
CA ASP A 52 14.28 1.92 32.32
C ASP A 52 13.00 1.09 32.10
N LYS A 53 13.09 -0.14 31.58
CA LYS A 53 11.91 -0.97 31.33
C LYS A 53 11.41 -1.62 32.62
N PRO A 54 10.09 -1.57 32.89
CA PRO A 54 9.52 -2.25 34.05
C PRO A 54 9.60 -3.76 33.88
N ARG A 55 9.64 -4.51 35.00
CA ARG A 55 9.76 -5.98 35.02
C ARG A 55 8.67 -6.68 34.19
N GLU A 56 7.50 -6.06 34.10
CA GLU A 56 6.33 -6.56 33.38
C GLU A 56 6.47 -6.42 31.86
N TRP A 57 7.51 -5.74 31.36
CA TRP A 57 7.75 -5.62 29.92
C TRP A 57 8.01 -7.00 29.28
N LYS A 58 7.19 -7.36 28.28
CA LYS A 58 7.22 -8.67 27.60
C LYS A 58 7.64 -8.51 26.14
N PRO A 59 8.94 -8.58 25.83
CA PRO A 59 9.41 -8.40 24.46
C PRO A 59 9.12 -9.61 23.57
N LEU A 60 8.68 -9.35 22.34
CA LEU A 60 8.64 -10.30 21.24
C LEU A 60 9.89 -10.12 20.37
N VAL A 61 10.76 -11.14 20.32
CA VAL A 61 12.05 -11.09 19.64
C VAL A 61 12.06 -12.01 18.43
N TYR A 62 12.71 -11.58 17.34
CA TYR A 62 12.89 -12.41 16.16
C TYR A 62 14.16 -12.04 15.38
N CYS A 63 14.63 -12.97 14.57
CA CYS A 63 15.58 -12.69 13.49
C CYS A 63 15.05 -13.27 12.19
N TRP A 64 15.84 -13.26 11.11
CA TRP A 64 15.38 -13.77 9.80
C TRP A 64 14.81 -15.19 9.83
N ARG A 65 15.43 -16.10 10.61
CA ARG A 65 15.06 -17.53 10.69
C ARG A 65 14.85 -18.05 12.12
N GLY A 66 14.79 -17.16 13.13
CA GLY A 66 14.61 -17.57 14.52
C GLY A 66 15.79 -18.34 15.13
N GLY A 67 17.00 -18.20 14.56
CA GLY A 67 18.20 -18.89 15.06
C GLY A 67 18.99 -18.08 16.10
N ASN A 68 20.29 -18.37 16.22
CA ASN A 68 21.18 -17.86 17.27
C ASN A 68 21.17 -16.34 17.49
N ARG A 69 20.90 -15.53 16.46
CA ARG A 69 20.90 -14.06 16.59
C ARG A 69 19.79 -13.57 17.53
N SER A 70 18.56 -14.00 17.29
CA SER A 70 17.43 -13.67 18.16
C SER A 70 17.48 -14.48 19.45
N GLY A 71 17.97 -15.73 19.39
CA GLY A 71 18.19 -16.56 20.57
C GLY A 71 19.11 -15.91 21.59
N ALA A 72 20.26 -15.37 21.16
CA ALA A 72 21.21 -14.73 22.08
C ALA A 72 20.61 -13.52 22.81
N LEU A 73 19.88 -12.65 22.11
CA LEU A 73 19.20 -11.52 22.73
C LEU A 73 18.13 -12.02 23.72
N ALA A 74 17.32 -13.01 23.31
CA ALA A 74 16.29 -13.58 24.18
C ALA A 74 16.88 -14.24 25.43
N THR A 75 18.03 -14.92 25.33
CA THR A 75 18.73 -15.50 26.48
C THR A 75 19.13 -14.43 27.49
N ILE A 76 19.73 -13.33 27.05
CA ILE A 76 20.17 -12.27 27.96
C ILE A 76 18.97 -11.56 28.59
N LEU A 77 17.96 -11.18 27.79
CA LEU A 77 16.75 -10.56 28.31
C LEU A 77 15.98 -11.47 29.28
N GLY A 78 15.93 -12.77 29.00
CA GLY A 78 15.34 -13.76 29.90
C GLY A 78 16.12 -13.91 31.21
N ALA A 79 17.46 -13.88 31.15
CA ALA A 79 18.31 -13.93 32.34
C ALA A 79 18.18 -12.68 33.24
N ILE A 80 17.87 -11.51 32.66
CA ILE A 80 17.51 -10.31 33.43
C ILE A 80 16.17 -10.49 34.17
N GLY A 81 15.30 -11.36 33.66
CA GLY A 81 14.01 -11.71 34.27
C GLY A 81 12.78 -11.27 33.47
N PHE A 82 12.93 -10.79 32.23
CA PHE A 82 11.80 -10.48 31.37
C PHE A 82 11.15 -11.74 30.80
N GLN A 83 9.83 -11.71 30.62
CA GLN A 83 9.12 -12.75 29.89
C GLN A 83 9.27 -12.53 28.39
N VAL A 84 10.30 -13.15 27.79
CA VAL A 84 10.61 -13.02 26.37
C VAL A 84 9.85 -14.05 25.54
N THR A 85 9.19 -13.60 24.47
CA THR A 85 8.63 -14.48 23.44
C THR A 85 9.54 -14.46 22.21
N LEU A 86 9.87 -15.64 21.67
CA LEU A 86 10.65 -15.76 20.43
C LEU A 86 9.73 -16.18 19.28
N ILE A 87 9.82 -15.51 18.12
CA ILE A 87 9.17 -16.02 16.91
C ILE A 87 9.98 -17.21 16.38
N GLU A 88 9.47 -18.42 16.59
CA GLU A 88 10.02 -19.64 16.01
C GLU A 88 10.04 -19.58 14.48
N GLY A 89 11.15 -20.02 13.87
CA GLY A 89 11.37 -19.84 12.43
C GLY A 89 11.55 -18.39 11.96
N GLY A 90 11.46 -17.41 12.88
CA GLY A 90 11.74 -16.00 12.67
C GLY A 90 10.79 -15.30 11.71
N TYR A 91 11.27 -14.19 11.13
CA TYR A 91 10.48 -13.41 10.18
C TYR A 91 10.03 -14.22 8.96
N LYS A 92 10.81 -15.22 8.52
CA LYS A 92 10.40 -16.11 7.42
C LYS A 92 9.11 -16.87 7.76
N ALA A 93 9.05 -17.49 8.94
CA ALA A 93 7.88 -18.24 9.37
C ALA A 93 6.68 -17.32 9.65
N TRP A 94 6.91 -16.21 10.36
CA TRP A 94 5.88 -15.19 10.57
C TRP A 94 5.30 -14.68 9.26
N ARG A 95 6.15 -14.47 8.26
CA ARG A 95 5.72 -13.99 6.94
C ARG A 95 4.90 -15.04 6.19
N ALA A 96 5.26 -16.32 6.28
CA ALA A 96 4.48 -17.40 5.67
C ALA A 96 3.08 -17.46 6.30
N ALA A 97 3.01 -17.48 7.64
CA ALA A 97 1.76 -17.44 8.38
C ALA A 97 0.90 -16.21 8.02
N LEU A 98 1.52 -15.03 7.88
CA LEU A 98 0.80 -13.82 7.46
C LEU A 98 0.20 -13.95 6.05
N VAL A 99 0.92 -14.54 5.10
CA VAL A 99 0.39 -14.74 3.74
C VAL A 99 -0.78 -15.71 3.75
N GLU A 100 -0.67 -16.80 4.50
CA GLU A 100 -1.72 -17.80 4.65
C GLU A 100 -2.96 -17.19 5.33
N ASP A 101 -2.78 -16.46 6.44
CA ASP A 101 -3.86 -15.77 7.15
C ASP A 101 -4.54 -14.72 6.28
N LEU A 102 -3.76 -13.94 5.51
CA LEU A 102 -4.31 -12.97 4.56
C LEU A 102 -5.11 -13.63 3.43
N ALA A 103 -4.68 -14.81 2.97
CA ALA A 103 -5.40 -15.57 1.96
C ALA A 103 -6.78 -16.03 2.45
N LEU A 104 -6.89 -16.39 3.74
CA LEU A 104 -8.12 -16.84 4.37
C LEU A 104 -9.03 -15.70 4.85
N ALA A 105 -8.44 -14.63 5.39
CA ALA A 105 -9.20 -13.54 5.99
C ALA A 105 -9.80 -12.60 4.95
N ALA A 106 -9.09 -12.30 3.85
CA ALA A 106 -9.55 -11.31 2.88
C ALA A 106 -10.95 -11.62 2.28
N PRO A 107 -11.28 -12.88 1.91
CA PRO A 107 -12.63 -13.20 1.43
C PRO A 107 -13.75 -13.10 2.49
N GLY A 108 -13.40 -13.01 3.78
CA GLY A 108 -14.36 -12.95 4.89
C GLY A 108 -15.01 -11.58 5.10
N PHE A 109 -14.69 -10.59 4.26
CA PHE A 109 -15.28 -9.25 4.30
C PHE A 109 -16.20 -9.01 3.12
N GLU A 110 -17.25 -8.23 3.34
CA GLU A 110 -18.06 -7.68 2.26
C GLU A 110 -17.45 -6.41 1.72
N TYR A 111 -17.00 -6.42 0.46
CA TYR A 111 -16.45 -5.23 -0.18
C TYR A 111 -17.49 -4.47 -0.98
N ARG A 112 -17.32 -3.15 -1.07
CA ARG A 112 -17.99 -2.28 -2.02
C ARG A 112 -16.93 -1.56 -2.84
N VAL A 113 -16.86 -1.86 -4.13
CA VAL A 113 -15.83 -1.31 -5.00
C VAL A 113 -16.26 0.04 -5.54
N ILE A 114 -15.49 1.09 -5.25
CA ILE A 114 -15.62 2.41 -5.85
C ILE A 114 -14.91 2.38 -7.20
N CYS A 115 -15.70 2.35 -8.27
CA CYS A 115 -15.24 2.40 -9.65
C CYS A 115 -15.34 3.83 -10.18
N GLY A 116 -14.58 4.12 -11.22
CA GLY A 116 -14.61 5.40 -11.92
C GLY A 116 -13.28 5.64 -12.65
N PRO A 117 -13.29 6.40 -13.76
CA PRO A 117 -12.08 6.66 -14.53
C PRO A 117 -11.06 7.52 -13.76
N THR A 118 -9.89 7.76 -14.35
CA THR A 118 -8.88 8.65 -13.75
C THR A 118 -9.47 10.05 -13.52
N GLY A 119 -9.18 10.64 -12.37
CA GLY A 119 -9.70 11.97 -12.01
C GLY A 119 -11.17 12.00 -11.58
N SER A 120 -11.85 10.85 -11.39
CA SER A 120 -13.24 10.84 -10.90
C SER A 120 -13.39 11.10 -9.39
N GLY A 121 -12.29 11.23 -8.65
CA GLY A 121 -12.32 11.51 -7.21
C GLY A 121 -12.48 10.29 -6.30
N LYS A 122 -12.23 9.07 -6.78
CA LYS A 122 -12.32 7.82 -5.97
C LYS A 122 -11.59 7.93 -4.63
N THR A 123 -10.33 8.36 -4.64
CA THR A 123 -9.51 8.52 -3.42
C THR A 123 -10.12 9.56 -2.47
N ARG A 124 -10.61 10.70 -2.98
CA ARG A 124 -11.29 11.72 -2.15
C ARG A 124 -12.60 11.18 -1.55
N LEU A 125 -13.34 10.35 -2.29
CA LEU A 125 -14.54 9.68 -1.77
C LEU A 125 -14.18 8.65 -0.68
N LEU A 126 -13.13 7.85 -0.87
CA LEU A 126 -12.62 6.93 0.15
C LEU A 126 -12.24 7.68 1.43
N HIS A 127 -11.58 8.84 1.33
CA HIS A 127 -11.24 9.65 2.51
C HIS A 127 -12.48 10.23 3.18
N ALA A 128 -13.49 10.66 2.41
CA ALA A 128 -14.77 11.12 2.97
C ALA A 128 -15.53 10.00 3.70
N LEU A 129 -15.52 8.77 3.15
CA LEU A 129 -16.08 7.58 3.81
C LEU A 129 -15.37 7.27 5.13
N ALA A 130 -14.03 7.26 5.12
CA ALA A 130 -13.23 7.02 6.32
C ALA A 130 -13.47 8.10 7.40
N ALA A 131 -13.57 9.38 7.00
CA ALA A 131 -13.86 10.48 7.91
C ALA A 131 -15.24 10.39 8.58
N GLN A 132 -16.18 9.65 7.98
CA GLN A 132 -17.51 9.38 8.51
C GLN A 132 -17.60 8.00 9.21
N GLY A 133 -16.47 7.33 9.44
CA GLY A 133 -16.40 6.08 10.20
C GLY A 133 -16.61 4.81 9.39
N ALA A 134 -16.70 4.88 8.06
CA ALA A 134 -16.75 3.68 7.22
C ALA A 134 -15.38 2.99 7.13
N GLN A 135 -15.38 1.67 6.93
CA GLN A 135 -14.16 0.90 6.75
C GLN A 135 -13.62 1.09 5.33
N VAL A 136 -12.36 1.51 5.21
CA VAL A 136 -11.76 1.86 3.91
C VAL A 136 -10.41 1.18 3.74
N LEU A 137 -10.28 0.40 2.67
CA LEU A 137 -9.02 -0.19 2.23
C LEU A 137 -8.44 0.64 1.08
N ASP A 138 -7.68 1.68 1.42
CA ASP A 138 -6.98 2.55 0.45
C ASP A 138 -5.66 1.89 0.00
N LEU A 139 -5.72 1.10 -1.08
CA LEU A 139 -4.59 0.31 -1.57
C LEU A 139 -3.47 1.20 -2.11
N GLU A 140 -3.81 2.32 -2.75
CA GLU A 140 -2.86 3.34 -3.19
C GLU A 140 -2.05 3.92 -2.01
N ALA A 141 -2.72 4.29 -0.92
CA ALA A 141 -2.05 4.81 0.28
C ALA A 141 -1.14 3.76 0.92
N LEU A 142 -1.60 2.50 1.01
CA LEU A 142 -0.76 1.41 1.52
C LEU A 142 0.45 1.12 0.62
N ALA A 143 0.32 1.36 -0.69
CA ALA A 143 1.37 1.21 -1.68
C ALA A 143 2.28 2.44 -1.82
N ALA A 144 1.94 3.56 -1.18
CA ALA A 144 2.55 4.87 -1.37
C ALA A 144 2.67 5.24 -2.86
N HIS A 145 1.58 5.07 -3.61
CA HIS A 145 1.55 5.20 -5.06
C HIS A 145 0.19 5.70 -5.52
N ARG A 146 0.12 6.43 -6.64
CA ARG A 146 -1.14 6.77 -7.32
C ARG A 146 -1.26 5.92 -8.59
N SER A 147 -2.40 5.32 -8.87
CA SER A 147 -2.62 4.44 -10.01
C SER A 147 -2.85 5.21 -11.32
N SER A 148 -1.82 5.95 -11.72
CA SER A 148 -1.72 6.60 -13.03
C SER A 148 -0.28 6.49 -13.56
N VAL A 149 -0.09 6.66 -14.88
CA VAL A 149 1.26 6.74 -15.47
C VAL A 149 2.00 7.97 -14.92
N LEU A 150 1.31 8.92 -14.31
CA LEU A 150 1.87 10.08 -13.63
C LEU A 150 2.02 9.89 -12.11
N GLY A 151 1.66 8.72 -11.58
CA GLY A 151 1.37 8.52 -10.17
C GLY A 151 2.54 8.17 -9.25
N HIS A 152 3.77 8.41 -9.70
CA HIS A 152 4.91 8.40 -8.80
C HIS A 152 4.79 9.62 -7.87
N ILE A 153 4.67 9.38 -6.56
CA ILE A 153 4.66 10.45 -5.56
C ILE A 153 6.12 10.88 -5.33
N PRO A 154 6.52 12.10 -5.72
CA PRO A 154 7.90 12.54 -5.55
C PRO A 154 8.35 12.41 -4.09
N GLY A 155 9.57 11.90 -3.88
CA GLY A 155 10.17 11.78 -2.56
C GLY A 155 9.65 10.62 -1.68
N THR A 156 8.64 9.86 -2.13
CA THR A 156 8.09 8.74 -1.34
C THR A 156 8.32 7.40 -2.03
N PRO A 157 9.27 6.56 -1.56
CA PRO A 157 9.49 5.25 -2.16
C PRO A 157 8.34 4.29 -1.83
N GLN A 158 7.96 3.46 -2.81
CA GLN A 158 7.04 2.36 -2.54
C GLN A 158 7.62 1.41 -1.48
N PRO A 159 6.77 0.84 -0.60
CA PRO A 159 7.22 -0.19 0.32
C PRO A 159 7.67 -1.44 -0.45
N SER A 160 8.43 -2.32 0.19
CA SER A 160 8.65 -3.67 -0.35
C SER A 160 7.33 -4.46 -0.39
N GLN A 161 7.20 -5.43 -1.30
CA GLN A 161 6.04 -6.35 -1.35
C GLN A 161 5.69 -6.95 0.04
N LYS A 162 6.70 -7.35 0.82
CA LYS A 162 6.49 -7.94 2.15
C LYS A 162 5.87 -6.94 3.13
N ARG A 163 6.23 -5.66 3.00
CA ARG A 163 5.68 -4.58 3.83
C ARG A 163 4.27 -4.23 3.37
N PHE A 164 4.02 -4.15 2.07
CA PHE A 164 2.69 -3.94 1.50
C PHE A 164 1.69 -4.99 1.99
N ASP A 165 2.03 -6.28 1.86
CA ASP A 165 1.15 -7.36 2.33
C ASP A 165 0.94 -7.33 3.84
N SER A 166 1.95 -6.90 4.61
CA SER A 166 1.80 -6.71 6.06
C SER A 166 0.86 -5.55 6.41
N LEU A 167 0.87 -4.48 5.60
CA LEU A 167 0.00 -3.32 5.80
C LEU A 167 -1.45 -3.65 5.46
N ILE A 168 -1.70 -4.36 4.37
CA ILE A 168 -3.04 -4.87 4.02
C ILE A 168 -3.56 -5.76 5.15
N TRP A 169 -2.76 -6.75 5.56
CA TRP A 169 -3.13 -7.67 6.63
C TRP A 169 -3.43 -6.95 7.96
N GLN A 170 -2.62 -5.96 8.32
CA GLN A 170 -2.86 -5.17 9.53
C GLN A 170 -4.15 -4.36 9.43
N THR A 171 -4.42 -3.77 8.27
CA THR A 171 -5.62 -2.95 8.02
C THR A 171 -6.89 -3.80 8.13
N LEU A 172 -6.93 -4.95 7.43
CA LEU A 172 -8.08 -5.86 7.49
C LEU A 172 -8.37 -6.37 8.91
N ARG A 173 -7.35 -6.59 9.74
CA ARG A 173 -7.53 -7.04 11.14
C ARG A 173 -8.11 -5.98 12.08
N GLN A 174 -8.15 -4.72 11.64
CA GLN A 174 -8.79 -3.64 12.39
C GLN A 174 -10.26 -3.46 12.00
N PHE A 175 -10.71 -4.15 10.95
CA PHE A 175 -12.08 -4.08 10.48
C PHE A 175 -12.98 -5.07 11.22
N ASP A 176 -14.21 -4.63 11.43
CA ASP A 176 -15.38 -5.44 11.77
C ASP A 176 -15.89 -6.17 10.51
N PRO A 177 -15.90 -7.52 10.50
CA PRO A 177 -16.44 -8.30 9.39
C PRO A 177 -17.93 -8.07 9.12
N GLY A 178 -18.68 -7.54 10.10
CA GLY A 178 -20.10 -7.21 9.95
C GLY A 178 -20.37 -5.88 9.21
N GLN A 179 -19.32 -5.17 8.80
CA GLN A 179 -19.43 -3.88 8.10
C GLN A 179 -18.80 -3.93 6.71
N ILE A 180 -19.37 -3.17 5.78
CA ILE A 180 -18.85 -3.04 4.42
C ILE A 180 -17.45 -2.41 4.45
N VAL A 181 -16.54 -2.99 3.66
CA VAL A 181 -15.22 -2.45 3.36
C VAL A 181 -15.25 -1.76 1.99
N TYR A 182 -15.11 -0.44 1.97
CA TYR A 182 -14.98 0.32 0.74
C TYR A 182 -13.54 0.26 0.23
N VAL A 183 -13.39 0.01 -1.06
CA VAL A 183 -12.09 -0.14 -1.74
C VAL A 183 -12.21 0.42 -3.14
N GLU A 184 -11.16 1.03 -3.67
CA GLU A 184 -11.19 1.51 -5.05
C GLU A 184 -10.96 0.38 -6.07
N SER A 185 -11.39 0.58 -7.31
CA SER A 185 -11.27 -0.38 -8.41
C SER A 185 -9.83 -0.52 -8.93
N GLU A 186 -8.90 -0.91 -8.06
CA GLU A 186 -7.50 -1.09 -8.42
C GLU A 186 -7.25 -2.28 -9.33
N SER A 187 -6.18 -2.17 -10.12
CA SER A 187 -5.68 -3.30 -10.87
C SER A 187 -4.97 -4.30 -9.93
N LYS A 188 -4.66 -5.49 -10.45
CA LYS A 188 -3.85 -6.48 -9.71
C LYS A 188 -2.48 -5.94 -9.28
N LYS A 189 -2.00 -4.88 -9.93
CA LYS A 189 -0.78 -4.16 -9.59
C LYS A 189 -1.06 -2.72 -9.18
N VAL A 190 -0.41 -2.27 -8.12
CA VAL A 190 -0.36 -0.86 -7.68
C VAL A 190 1.11 -0.43 -7.76
N GLY A 191 1.47 0.23 -8.86
CA GLY A 191 2.87 0.42 -9.24
C GLY A 191 3.60 -0.92 -9.42
N ASN A 192 4.69 -1.13 -8.68
CA ASN A 192 5.46 -2.39 -8.71
C ASN A 192 4.94 -3.47 -7.76
N LEU A 193 3.92 -3.15 -6.96
CA LEU A 193 3.37 -4.04 -5.93
C LEU A 193 2.20 -4.84 -6.49
N ARG A 194 2.09 -6.10 -6.07
CA ARG A 194 0.98 -6.98 -6.43
C ARG A 194 0.02 -7.10 -5.28
N VAL A 195 -1.27 -6.88 -5.54
CA VAL A 195 -2.33 -7.13 -4.55
C VAL A 195 -2.51 -8.65 -4.40
N PRO A 196 -2.68 -9.18 -3.17
CA PRO A 196 -2.93 -10.61 -2.93
C PRO A 196 -4.07 -11.16 -3.80
N ASP A 197 -3.90 -12.38 -4.31
CA ASP A 197 -4.85 -12.96 -5.26
C ASP A 197 -6.25 -13.16 -4.63
N SER A 198 -6.32 -13.60 -3.37
CA SER A 198 -7.57 -13.77 -2.62
C SER A 198 -8.35 -12.46 -2.46
N LEU A 199 -7.64 -11.38 -2.12
CA LEU A 199 -8.22 -10.04 -1.98
C LEU A 199 -8.71 -9.53 -3.35
N MET A 200 -7.89 -9.66 -4.38
CA MET A 200 -8.28 -9.25 -5.74
C MET A 200 -9.50 -10.01 -6.25
N GLU A 201 -9.59 -11.30 -5.98
CA GLU A 201 -10.74 -12.09 -6.37
C GLU A 201 -12.01 -11.66 -5.61
N ALA A 202 -11.91 -11.43 -4.30
CA ALA A 202 -13.00 -10.89 -3.50
C ALA A 202 -13.50 -9.56 -4.09
N MET A 203 -12.61 -8.58 -4.29
CA MET A 203 -12.92 -7.27 -4.88
C MET A 203 -13.62 -7.39 -6.25
N ARG A 204 -13.10 -8.24 -7.14
CA ARG A 204 -13.66 -8.39 -8.51
C ARG A 204 -15.06 -8.99 -8.55
N ASN A 205 -15.44 -9.74 -7.52
CA ASN A 205 -16.76 -10.34 -7.37
C ASN A 205 -17.73 -9.47 -6.56
N SER A 206 -17.29 -8.34 -6.02
CA SER A 206 -18.07 -7.48 -5.14
C SER A 206 -18.95 -6.46 -5.87
N PRO A 207 -20.05 -6.00 -5.24
CA PRO A 207 -20.87 -4.91 -5.78
C PRO A 207 -20.02 -3.67 -6.07
N CYS A 208 -20.36 -2.99 -7.16
CA CYS A 208 -19.65 -1.81 -7.64
C CYS A 208 -20.49 -0.54 -7.46
N VAL A 209 -19.81 0.58 -7.32
CA VAL A 209 -20.34 1.94 -7.40
C VAL A 209 -19.64 2.61 -8.56
N ASP A 210 -20.39 3.16 -9.52
CA ASP A 210 -19.84 3.87 -10.67
C ASP A 210 -19.84 5.38 -10.37
N LEU A 211 -18.69 5.86 -9.88
CA LEU A 211 -18.51 7.27 -9.52
C LEU A 211 -18.20 8.09 -10.78
N ARG A 212 -19.07 9.05 -11.05
CA ARG A 212 -19.01 9.89 -12.24
C ARG A 212 -18.83 11.35 -11.85
N LEU A 213 -17.99 12.02 -12.61
CA LEU A 213 -17.67 13.43 -12.44
C LEU A 213 -17.47 14.00 -13.85
N SER A 214 -17.98 15.20 -14.11
CA SER A 214 -17.86 15.83 -15.43
C SER A 214 -16.40 16.01 -15.84
N ASP A 215 -16.10 15.98 -17.14
CA ASP A 215 -14.71 16.10 -17.62
C ASP A 215 -14.03 17.41 -17.18
N SER A 216 -14.79 18.52 -17.11
CA SER A 216 -14.26 19.79 -16.59
C SER A 216 -13.85 19.68 -15.12
N GLU A 217 -14.65 19.00 -14.30
CA GLU A 217 -14.36 18.79 -12.89
C GLU A 217 -13.23 17.77 -12.68
N ARG A 218 -13.14 16.74 -13.53
CA ARG A 218 -12.03 15.77 -13.51
C ARG A 218 -10.70 16.45 -13.82
N VAL A 219 -10.67 17.33 -14.83
CA VAL A 219 -9.48 18.12 -15.17
C VAL A 219 -9.11 19.03 -14.01
N ALA A 220 -10.08 19.78 -13.47
CA ALA A 220 -9.82 20.70 -12.36
C ALA A 220 -9.34 19.97 -11.09
N LEU A 221 -9.91 18.79 -10.79
CA LEU A 221 -9.47 17.92 -9.71
C LEU A 221 -8.02 17.49 -9.88
N LEU A 222 -7.65 17.02 -11.07
CA LEU A 222 -6.27 16.58 -11.33
C LEU A 222 -5.28 17.75 -11.26
N LEU A 223 -5.68 18.95 -11.67
CA LEU A 223 -4.82 20.13 -11.54
C LEU A 223 -4.60 20.54 -10.07
N GLU A 224 -5.54 20.22 -9.17
CA GLU A 224 -5.35 20.37 -7.72
C GLU A 224 -4.44 19.28 -7.14
N ASP A 225 -4.73 18.02 -7.46
CA ASP A 225 -4.02 16.86 -6.88
C ASP A 225 -2.58 16.72 -7.40
N TYR A 226 -2.29 17.32 -8.56
CA TYR A 226 -1.01 17.26 -9.25
C TYR A 226 -0.43 18.65 -9.55
N ASP A 227 -0.59 19.61 -8.63
CA ASP A 227 -0.09 20.98 -8.77
C ASP A 227 1.40 21.03 -9.15
N PHE A 228 2.20 20.08 -8.69
CA PHE A 228 3.63 19.97 -8.99
C PHE A 228 3.93 19.75 -10.47
N PHE A 229 3.05 19.07 -11.24
CA PHE A 229 3.21 18.97 -12.70
C PHE A 229 2.85 20.28 -13.42
N VAL A 230 2.00 21.10 -12.80
CA VAL A 230 1.70 22.45 -13.29
C VAL A 230 2.85 23.41 -12.96
N GLN A 231 3.46 23.25 -11.79
CA GLN A 231 4.59 24.06 -11.32
C GLN A 231 5.93 23.67 -11.95
N ASP A 232 6.08 22.43 -12.43
CA ASP A 232 7.25 21.95 -13.19
C ASP A 232 6.85 21.38 -14.57
N PRO A 233 6.64 22.25 -15.57
CA PRO A 233 6.33 21.84 -16.93
C PRO A 233 7.40 20.94 -17.57
N GLY A 234 8.67 21.12 -17.19
CA GLY A 234 9.79 20.33 -17.73
C GLY A 234 9.68 18.87 -17.30
N HIS A 235 9.41 18.63 -16.02
CA HIS A 235 9.14 17.28 -15.52
C HIS A 235 7.90 16.67 -16.15
N PHE A 236 6.82 17.44 -16.34
CA PHE A 236 5.61 16.93 -16.99
C PHE A 236 5.88 16.51 -18.45
N CYS A 237 6.61 17.32 -19.22
CA CYS A 237 7.01 16.97 -20.59
C CYS A 237 7.83 15.68 -20.66
N GLN A 238 8.79 15.45 -19.74
CA GLN A 238 9.54 14.19 -19.68
C GLN A 238 8.64 12.97 -19.42
N ARG A 239 7.57 13.13 -18.62
CA ARG A 239 6.59 12.05 -18.42
C ARG A 239 5.75 11.79 -19.67
N LEU A 240 5.38 12.84 -20.40
CA LEU A 240 4.65 12.72 -21.66
C LEU A 240 5.47 11.98 -22.72
N GLU A 241 6.78 12.19 -22.77
CA GLU A 241 7.68 11.49 -23.71
C GLU A 241 7.62 9.97 -23.56
N ALA A 242 7.42 9.46 -22.33
CA ALA A 242 7.26 8.03 -22.08
C ALA A 242 6.01 7.42 -22.76
N LEU A 243 5.05 8.24 -23.17
CA LEU A 243 3.85 7.81 -23.90
C LEU A 243 4.04 7.76 -25.42
N THR A 244 5.20 8.17 -25.94
CA THR A 244 5.47 8.26 -27.39
C THR A 244 5.27 6.93 -28.09
N GLU A 245 5.68 5.80 -27.49
CA GLU A 245 5.49 4.47 -28.08
C GLU A 245 4.01 4.08 -28.17
N LEU A 246 3.19 4.53 -27.22
CA LEU A 246 1.77 4.16 -27.13
C LEU A 246 0.85 5.10 -27.91
N ARG A 247 1.19 6.38 -28.02
CA ARG A 247 0.33 7.43 -28.60
C ARG A 247 0.89 8.04 -29.89
N GLY A 248 2.15 7.77 -30.21
CA GLY A 248 2.82 8.29 -31.39
C GLY A 248 3.45 9.66 -31.17
N LYS A 249 4.54 9.91 -31.89
CA LYS A 249 5.38 11.11 -31.74
C LYS A 249 4.63 12.42 -32.02
N ALA A 250 3.72 12.43 -32.98
CA ALA A 250 2.95 13.63 -33.34
C ALA A 250 2.06 14.11 -32.20
N VAL A 251 1.29 13.20 -31.58
CA VAL A 251 0.38 13.50 -30.46
C VAL A 251 1.17 14.00 -29.25
N VAL A 252 2.25 13.31 -28.89
CA VAL A 252 3.08 13.70 -27.75
C VAL A 252 3.77 15.04 -27.98
N SER A 253 4.23 15.32 -29.20
CA SER A 253 4.84 16.62 -29.54
C SER A 253 3.84 17.77 -29.43
N ASP A 254 2.60 17.55 -29.85
CA ASP A 254 1.51 18.52 -29.71
C ASP A 254 1.15 18.77 -28.23
N TRP A 255 1.09 17.72 -27.41
CA TRP A 255 0.92 17.86 -25.96
C TRP A 255 2.03 18.69 -25.32
N ILE A 256 3.30 18.40 -25.64
CA ILE A 256 4.45 19.17 -25.13
C ILE A 256 4.34 20.65 -25.56
N ALA A 257 3.98 20.92 -26.81
CA ALA A 257 3.78 22.29 -27.29
C ALA A 257 2.66 23.02 -26.53
N LYS A 258 1.55 22.35 -26.25
CA LYS A 258 0.44 22.88 -25.44
C LYS A 258 0.86 23.15 -24.00
N VAL A 259 1.66 22.28 -23.37
CA VAL A 259 2.22 22.51 -22.03
C VAL A 259 3.07 23.79 -22.04
N HIS A 260 4.00 23.95 -23.00
CA HIS A 260 4.83 25.15 -23.10
C HIS A 260 4.02 26.43 -23.39
N ALA A 261 2.85 26.30 -24.03
CA ALA A 261 1.92 27.40 -24.27
C ALA A 261 1.00 27.71 -23.06
N GLY A 262 1.20 27.08 -21.90
CA GLY A 262 0.38 27.27 -20.71
C GLY A 262 -1.01 26.62 -20.79
N LYS A 263 -1.23 25.72 -21.76
CA LYS A 263 -2.51 25.03 -22.00
C LYS A 263 -2.57 23.64 -21.35
N THR A 264 -1.97 23.50 -20.17
CA THR A 264 -1.96 22.25 -19.39
C THR A 264 -3.35 21.62 -19.20
N PRO A 265 -4.43 22.39 -18.90
CA PRO A 265 -5.77 21.80 -18.79
C PRO A 265 -6.24 21.06 -20.05
N CYS A 266 -5.91 21.58 -21.24
CA CYS A 266 -6.24 20.92 -22.51
C CYS A 266 -5.48 19.59 -22.66
N VAL A 267 -4.21 19.55 -22.26
CA VAL A 267 -3.38 18.34 -22.30
C VAL A 267 -3.91 17.29 -21.33
N VAL A 268 -4.31 17.69 -20.11
CA VAL A 268 -4.93 16.78 -19.14
C VAL A 268 -6.23 16.19 -19.69
N HIS A 269 -7.10 17.01 -20.27
CA HIS A 269 -8.33 16.54 -20.90
C HIS A 269 -8.06 15.52 -22.03
N GLU A 270 -7.09 15.80 -22.90
CA GLU A 270 -6.72 14.87 -23.98
C GLU A 270 -6.08 13.58 -23.45
N LEU A 271 -5.27 13.66 -22.39
CA LEU A 271 -4.75 12.47 -21.71
C LEU A 271 -5.88 11.60 -21.14
N LEU A 272 -6.87 12.20 -20.51
CA LEU A 272 -8.03 11.47 -19.98
C LEU A 272 -8.76 10.75 -21.10
N THR A 273 -9.23 11.49 -22.10
CA THR A 273 -10.10 10.99 -23.16
C THR A 273 -9.38 10.04 -24.13
N GLN A 274 -8.12 10.32 -24.48
CA GLN A 274 -7.39 9.53 -25.48
C GLN A 274 -6.53 8.43 -24.87
N HIS A 275 -6.12 8.56 -23.60
CA HIS A 275 -5.25 7.58 -22.95
C HIS A 275 -5.90 6.79 -21.82
N TYR A 276 -6.45 7.45 -20.81
CA TYR A 276 -6.91 6.76 -19.60
C TYR A 276 -8.28 6.12 -19.76
N ASP A 277 -9.25 6.84 -20.31
CA ASP A 277 -10.65 6.40 -20.34
C ASP A 277 -10.88 5.14 -21.20
N PRO A 278 -10.27 5.01 -22.40
CA PRO A 278 -10.40 3.78 -23.19
C PRO A 278 -9.81 2.56 -22.47
N MET A 279 -8.68 2.73 -21.77
CA MET A 279 -8.06 1.66 -21.01
C MET A 279 -8.87 1.30 -19.77
N TYR A 280 -9.44 2.30 -19.10
CA TYR A 280 -10.34 2.10 -17.96
C TYR A 280 -11.58 1.30 -18.38
N ALA A 281 -12.26 1.70 -19.45
CA ALA A 281 -13.47 1.03 -19.95
C ALA A 281 -13.21 -0.46 -20.23
N GLN A 282 -12.14 -0.78 -20.95
CA GLN A 282 -11.75 -2.17 -21.22
C GLN A 282 -11.37 -2.93 -19.94
N SER A 283 -10.69 -2.27 -19.01
CA SER A 283 -10.23 -2.90 -17.77
C SER A 283 -11.38 -3.19 -16.82
N ILE A 284 -12.31 -2.25 -16.63
CA ILE A 284 -13.39 -2.38 -15.66
C ILE A 284 -14.36 -3.48 -16.10
N GLU A 285 -14.74 -3.50 -17.38
CA GLU A 285 -15.61 -4.52 -17.97
C GLU A 285 -15.00 -5.92 -17.86
N ARG A 286 -13.70 -6.05 -18.14
CA ARG A 286 -13.02 -7.35 -18.09
C ARG A 286 -12.85 -7.89 -16.67
N ASN A 287 -12.60 -7.01 -15.69
CA ASN A 287 -12.11 -7.44 -14.38
C ASN A 287 -13.20 -7.47 -13.30
N PHE A 288 -14.18 -6.56 -13.32
CA PHE A 288 -15.16 -6.42 -12.25
C PHE A 288 -16.53 -6.94 -12.70
N LYS A 289 -16.86 -8.16 -12.28
CA LYS A 289 -18.01 -8.91 -12.82
C LYS A 289 -19.36 -8.26 -12.55
N ARG A 290 -19.47 -7.51 -11.45
CA ARG A 290 -20.70 -6.82 -11.03
C ARG A 290 -20.75 -5.36 -11.47
N PHE A 291 -19.79 -4.89 -12.27
CA PHE A 291 -19.81 -3.53 -12.79
C PHE A 291 -21.04 -3.21 -13.67
N PRO A 292 -21.59 -4.14 -14.49
CA PRO A 292 -22.84 -3.87 -15.22
C PRO A 292 -24.05 -3.58 -14.32
N GLN A 293 -24.01 -3.97 -13.04
CA GLN A 293 -25.03 -3.63 -12.03
C GLN A 293 -24.55 -2.56 -11.04
N ALA A 294 -23.50 -1.81 -11.38
CA ALA A 294 -22.96 -0.79 -10.50
C ALA A 294 -24.01 0.28 -10.18
N LEU A 295 -24.02 0.75 -8.93
CA LEU A 295 -24.82 1.90 -8.53
C LEU A 295 -24.22 3.17 -9.16
N PRO A 296 -24.90 3.85 -10.10
CA PRO A 296 -24.37 5.09 -10.66
C PRO A 296 -24.47 6.22 -9.62
N LEU A 297 -23.37 6.93 -9.39
CA LEU A 297 -23.32 8.11 -8.52
C LEU A 297 -22.66 9.27 -9.25
N GLU A 298 -23.47 10.27 -9.57
CA GLU A 298 -23.01 11.52 -10.18
C GLU A 298 -22.60 12.49 -9.07
N LEU A 299 -21.32 12.89 -9.06
CA LEU A 299 -20.84 14.00 -8.25
C LEU A 299 -21.13 15.32 -8.97
N PRO A 300 -21.78 16.30 -8.30
CA PRO A 300 -22.07 17.58 -8.92
C PRO A 300 -20.80 18.39 -9.16
N ASP A 301 -19.81 18.28 -8.26
CA ASP A 301 -18.52 18.93 -8.34
C ASP A 301 -17.47 18.17 -7.51
N ARG A 302 -16.21 18.64 -7.57
CA ARG A 302 -15.08 18.06 -6.81
C ARG A 302 -14.93 18.60 -5.38
N THR A 303 -15.94 19.27 -4.83
CA THR A 303 -15.82 19.88 -3.50
C THR A 303 -15.87 18.83 -2.39
N PRO A 304 -15.21 19.08 -1.24
CA PRO A 304 -15.29 18.19 -0.08
C PRO A 304 -16.74 17.95 0.40
N ALA A 305 -17.63 18.94 0.25
CA ALA A 305 -19.03 18.82 0.63
C ALA A 305 -19.77 17.78 -0.23
N SER A 306 -19.53 17.78 -1.55
CA SER A 306 -20.10 16.80 -2.48
C SER A 306 -19.64 15.38 -2.17
N PHE A 307 -18.34 15.18 -1.90
CA PHE A 307 -17.82 13.88 -1.46
C PHE A 307 -18.42 13.43 -0.13
N ALA A 308 -18.56 14.33 0.84
CA ALA A 308 -19.16 14.02 2.13
C ALA A 308 -20.65 13.63 2.01
N ALA A 309 -21.41 14.31 1.16
CA ALA A 309 -22.82 14.00 0.91
C ALA A 309 -23.00 12.62 0.25
N ILE A 310 -22.17 12.29 -0.74
CA ILE A 310 -22.17 10.97 -1.39
C ILE A 310 -21.73 9.88 -0.42
N ALA A 311 -20.69 10.12 0.38
CA ALA A 311 -20.25 9.19 1.42
C ALA A 311 -21.38 8.87 2.41
N ALA A 312 -22.08 9.89 2.92
CA ALA A 312 -23.22 9.71 3.82
C ALA A 312 -24.34 8.88 3.16
N THR A 313 -24.61 9.15 1.89
CA THR A 313 -25.62 8.39 1.11
C THR A 313 -25.22 6.92 0.99
N LEU A 314 -23.95 6.62 0.69
CA LEU A 314 -23.43 5.26 0.58
C LEU A 314 -23.46 4.50 1.90
N ILE A 315 -23.16 5.18 3.01
CA ILE A 315 -23.20 4.59 4.36
C ILE A 315 -24.65 4.31 4.78
N ALA A 316 -25.60 5.17 4.41
CA ALA A 316 -27.02 4.98 4.72
C ALA A 316 -27.67 3.87 3.87
N HIS A 317 -27.23 3.68 2.63
CA HIS A 317 -27.81 2.72 1.68
C HIS A 317 -27.15 1.33 1.73
N VAL A 318 -26.77 0.83 2.91
CA VAL A 318 -26.40 -0.59 3.03
C VAL A 318 -27.67 -1.42 2.78
N PRO A 319 -27.85 -2.07 1.61
CA PRO A 319 -28.99 -2.93 1.43
C PRO A 319 -28.75 -4.14 2.33
N ALA A 320 -29.71 -4.46 3.19
CA ALA A 320 -29.79 -5.77 3.78
C ALA A 320 -30.12 -6.76 2.65
N GLU A 321 -29.11 -7.26 1.92
CA GLU A 321 -29.31 -8.49 1.17
C GLU A 321 -29.26 -9.65 2.17
N PRO A 322 -30.26 -10.54 2.19
CA PRO A 322 -30.29 -11.64 3.13
C PRO A 322 -29.16 -12.61 2.76
N VAL A 323 -28.32 -12.93 3.73
CA VAL A 323 -27.46 -14.10 3.68
C VAL A 323 -28.39 -15.32 3.65
N ASN A 324 -28.50 -15.96 2.48
CA ASN A 324 -29.03 -17.32 2.35
C ASN A 324 -27.90 -18.33 2.58
#